data_AF-A0A953I7B1-F1
#
_entry.id   AF-A0A953I7B1-F1
#
_cell.length_a   1.000
_cell.length_b   1.000
_cell.length_c   1.000
_cell.angle_alpha   90.00
_cell.angle_beta   90.00
_cell.angle_gamma   90.00
#
_symmetry.space_group_name_H-M   'P 1'
#
loop_
_entity.id
_entity.type
_entity.pdbx_description
1 polymer ?
#
loop_
_entity_poly.entity_id
_entity_poly.type
_entity_poly.pdbx_seq_one_letter_code
_entity_poly.pdbx_strand_id
1 'polypeptide(L)'
;MMRRPVCRVGVIALLILLIPGAALAYLSDVAGHWSAVWLSALEARGIIAGDRAGRFYPDDPLTRAELARIAVTGLGYGTEALALQGVPSRFTDVAPDDPLAGYVELLWELGLTEGYPDGRFRPEAPLTRVELAAMLVRAAGLEQRAAVLRSARLSYRDAGEIPDWAVGAVAAAAEAGLMSGDGDGYYRPWALVTRAEGAAAVAKWLDQYGLLFDLEGTLVAFDPREGEGTVRTPMGEEHSISLAVDAAILRGGERVLPPALQVADQVSLILNDAGQVRFVEAWYADLLAEGLEPAGGNGVWATLGTGQRRRLWVQPGALVFVNGRPATLAEALGQGPTYMALDVKTEEVRYLDAVRTPFGGRVAVVEDDRIWLEDGDGFLRYDLASDAILVDAGRRVEFYEIAEGDQVAFALDGDGRITYLEIVR
;
A
#
# COMPACT_ATOMS: atom_id res chain seq x y z
N MET A 1 -46.79 37.93 -44.86
CA MET A 1 -47.29 36.82 -44.03
C MET A 1 -46.41 35.60 -44.29
N MET A 2 -45.69 35.15 -43.26
CA MET A 2 -45.04 33.83 -43.08
C MET A 2 -44.05 33.32 -44.15
N ARG A 3 -42.75 33.61 -43.92
CA ARG A 3 -41.65 32.74 -44.36
C ARG A 3 -41.61 31.52 -43.44
N ARG A 4 -41.72 30.30 -43.99
CA ARG A 4 -41.54 29.05 -43.24
C ARG A 4 -40.04 28.79 -43.00
N PRO A 5 -39.63 28.35 -41.80
CA PRO A 5 -38.23 28.07 -41.50
C PRO A 5 -37.77 26.75 -42.12
N VAL A 6 -36.56 26.75 -42.69
CA VAL A 6 -35.85 25.56 -43.18
C VAL A 6 -35.26 24.82 -41.98
N CYS A 7 -35.65 23.56 -41.82
CA CYS A 7 -35.12 22.64 -40.84
C CYS A 7 -33.67 22.28 -41.21
N ARG A 8 -32.68 22.74 -40.44
CA ARG A 8 -31.28 22.30 -40.56
C ARG A 8 -31.10 21.10 -39.63
N VAL A 9 -31.01 19.91 -40.23
CA VAL A 9 -30.48 18.72 -39.55
C VAL A 9 -28.98 18.93 -39.38
N GLY A 10 -28.56 19.31 -38.18
CA GLY A 10 -27.15 19.33 -37.80
C GLY A 10 -26.69 17.90 -37.53
N VAL A 11 -25.86 17.36 -38.41
CA VAL A 11 -25.12 16.13 -38.17
C VAL A 11 -24.08 16.45 -37.10
N ILE A 12 -24.30 15.98 -35.86
CA ILE A 12 -23.27 15.96 -34.83
C ILE A 12 -22.33 14.80 -35.19
N ALA A 13 -21.20 15.13 -35.81
CA ALA A 13 -20.10 14.19 -35.95
C ALA A 13 -19.50 13.97 -34.56
N LEU A 14 -19.84 12.85 -33.92
CA LEU A 14 -19.18 12.35 -32.72
C LEU A 14 -17.76 11.94 -33.12
N LEU A 15 -16.83 12.89 -33.00
CA LEU A 15 -15.41 12.64 -33.13
C LEU A 15 -14.98 11.88 -31.86
N ILE A 16 -15.03 10.54 -31.92
CA ILE A 16 -14.37 9.70 -30.93
C ILE A 16 -12.88 9.99 -31.11
N LEU A 17 -12.36 10.90 -30.29
CA LEU A 17 -10.93 11.10 -30.14
C LEU A 17 -10.42 9.80 -29.54
N LEU A 18 -9.85 8.95 -30.40
CA LEU A 18 -9.09 7.79 -29.97
C LEU A 18 -7.87 8.39 -29.25
N ILE A 19 -8.00 8.63 -27.94
CA ILE A 19 -6.85 8.91 -27.10
C ILE A 19 -5.97 7.68 -27.26
N PRO A 20 -4.76 7.79 -27.84
CA PRO A 20 -3.84 6.69 -27.84
C PRO A 20 -3.68 6.32 -26.37
N GLY A 21 -4.11 5.13 -25.98
CA GLY A 21 -3.85 4.63 -24.64
C GLY A 21 -2.35 4.77 -24.43
N ALA A 22 -1.94 5.70 -23.58
CA ALA A 22 -0.60 5.68 -23.05
C ALA A 22 -0.45 4.27 -22.50
N ALA A 23 0.45 3.49 -23.08
CA ALA A 23 0.92 2.28 -22.43
C ALA A 23 1.54 2.77 -21.13
N LEU A 24 0.72 2.73 -20.07
CA LEU A 24 1.07 3.18 -18.74
C LEU A 24 2.32 2.41 -18.31
N ALA A 25 3.30 3.13 -17.78
CA ALA A 25 4.43 2.55 -17.07
C ALA A 25 3.88 1.80 -15.86
N TYR A 26 3.63 0.51 -16.06
CA TYR A 26 3.22 -0.44 -15.05
C TYR A 26 3.66 -1.82 -15.52
N LEU A 27 4.43 -2.51 -14.71
CA LEU A 27 4.87 -3.88 -14.97
C LEU A 27 3.66 -4.81 -15.15
N SER A 28 3.44 -5.25 -16.39
CA SER A 28 2.23 -5.97 -16.83
C SER A 28 2.01 -7.31 -16.15
N ASP A 29 3.08 -7.95 -15.67
CA ASP A 29 3.10 -9.23 -14.96
C ASP A 29 3.18 -9.07 -13.44
N VAL A 30 3.04 -7.85 -12.93
CA VAL A 30 3.03 -7.52 -11.50
C VAL A 30 1.61 -7.21 -11.01
N ALA A 31 0.66 -6.96 -11.91
CA ALA A 31 -0.75 -6.77 -11.56
C ALA A 31 -1.30 -7.98 -10.78
N GLY A 32 -1.84 -7.74 -9.58
CA GLY A 32 -2.37 -8.80 -8.72
C GLY A 32 -1.32 -9.68 -8.05
N HIS A 33 -0.02 -9.38 -8.24
CA HIS A 33 1.06 -10.07 -7.56
C HIS A 33 1.23 -9.52 -6.13
N TRP A 34 1.62 -10.37 -5.17
CA TRP A 34 1.78 -9.96 -3.75
C TRP A 34 2.78 -8.81 -3.56
N SER A 35 3.72 -8.67 -4.50
CA SER A 35 4.77 -7.66 -4.48
C SER A 35 4.42 -6.40 -5.29
N ALA A 36 3.16 -6.24 -5.72
CA ALA A 36 2.76 -5.18 -6.64
C ALA A 36 3.13 -3.79 -6.15
N VAL A 37 2.81 -3.49 -4.90
CA VAL A 37 3.16 -2.23 -4.24
C VAL A 37 4.65 -1.94 -4.37
N TRP A 38 5.50 -2.86 -3.90
CA TRP A 38 6.94 -2.64 -3.83
C TRP A 38 7.57 -2.49 -5.21
N LEU A 39 7.19 -3.33 -6.16
CA LEU A 39 7.75 -3.29 -7.51
C LEU A 39 7.27 -2.05 -8.26
N SER A 40 6.00 -1.68 -8.14
CA SER A 40 5.49 -0.45 -8.75
C SER A 40 6.11 0.81 -8.13
N ALA A 41 6.38 0.82 -6.82
CA ALA A 41 7.09 1.91 -6.17
C ALA A 41 8.54 2.02 -6.68
N LEU A 42 9.26 0.90 -6.79
CA LEU A 42 10.62 0.88 -7.36
C LEU A 42 10.64 1.30 -8.83
N GLU A 43 9.64 0.90 -9.63
CA GLU A 43 9.48 1.33 -11.03
C GLU A 43 9.22 2.85 -11.10
N ALA A 44 8.35 3.36 -10.23
CA ALA A 44 8.06 4.80 -10.14
C ALA A 44 9.30 5.61 -9.72
N ARG A 45 10.21 5.04 -8.93
CA ARG A 45 11.54 5.62 -8.64
C ARG A 45 12.56 5.45 -9.77
N GLY A 46 12.25 4.65 -10.80
CA GLY A 46 13.20 4.30 -11.86
C GLY A 46 14.32 3.35 -11.42
N ILE A 47 14.16 2.69 -10.27
CA ILE A 47 15.14 1.74 -9.72
C ILE A 47 15.07 0.41 -10.47
N ILE A 48 13.87 0.00 -10.85
CA ILE A 48 13.63 -1.15 -11.71
C ILE A 48 12.89 -0.74 -12.98
N ALA A 49 13.02 -1.57 -14.01
CA ALA A 49 12.29 -1.43 -15.26
C ALA A 49 11.95 -2.81 -15.83
N GLY A 50 10.82 -2.89 -16.52
CA GLY A 50 10.45 -4.07 -17.30
C GLY A 50 11.21 -4.15 -18.62
N ASP A 51 11.02 -5.25 -19.33
CA ASP A 51 11.50 -5.40 -20.70
C ASP A 51 10.71 -4.52 -21.69
N ARG A 52 10.99 -4.65 -22.99
CA ARG A 52 10.29 -3.90 -24.04
C ARG A 52 8.78 -4.19 -24.12
N ALA A 53 8.33 -5.30 -23.55
CA ALA A 53 6.93 -5.67 -23.45
C ALA A 53 6.31 -5.24 -22.10
N GLY A 54 7.08 -4.58 -21.23
CA GLY A 54 6.64 -4.15 -19.91
C GLY A 54 6.55 -5.30 -18.91
N ARG A 55 7.34 -6.38 -19.06
CA ARG A 55 7.38 -7.50 -18.10
C ARG A 55 8.62 -7.44 -17.22
N PHE A 56 8.46 -7.74 -15.93
CA PHE A 56 9.54 -7.76 -14.95
C PHE A 56 10.06 -9.17 -14.63
N TYR A 57 9.23 -10.19 -14.85
CA TYR A 57 9.46 -11.60 -14.50
C TYR A 57 9.63 -11.78 -12.98
N PRO A 58 8.60 -11.49 -12.17
CA PRO A 58 8.72 -11.45 -10.71
C PRO A 58 9.16 -12.78 -10.07
N ASP A 59 8.81 -13.91 -10.69
CA ASP A 59 9.09 -15.25 -10.14
C ASP A 59 10.41 -15.86 -10.62
N ASP A 60 11.11 -15.22 -11.56
CA ASP A 60 12.41 -15.71 -12.02
C ASP A 60 13.48 -15.52 -10.93
N PRO A 61 14.52 -16.37 -10.87
CA PRO A 61 15.61 -16.20 -9.91
C PRO A 61 16.36 -14.87 -10.09
N LEU A 62 16.65 -14.20 -8.98
CA LEU A 62 17.43 -12.96 -8.99
C LEU A 62 18.93 -13.26 -8.92
N THR A 63 19.72 -12.65 -9.81
CA THR A 63 21.18 -12.77 -9.77
C THR A 63 21.82 -11.77 -8.81
N ARG A 64 23.07 -12.04 -8.41
CA ARG A 64 23.85 -11.14 -7.54
C ARG A 64 24.09 -9.77 -8.17
N ALA A 65 24.38 -9.73 -9.47
CA ALA A 65 24.59 -8.47 -10.17
C ALA A 65 23.29 -7.67 -10.35
N GLU A 66 22.16 -8.35 -10.55
CA GLU A 66 20.86 -7.68 -10.62
C GLU A 66 20.47 -7.07 -9.27
N LEU A 67 20.70 -7.77 -8.16
CA LEU A 67 20.53 -7.18 -6.82
C LEU A 67 21.45 -5.96 -6.63
N ALA A 68 22.70 -6.04 -7.09
CA ALA A 68 23.64 -4.93 -7.01
C ALA A 68 23.09 -3.69 -7.71
N ARG A 69 22.57 -3.85 -8.92
CA ARG A 69 21.92 -2.78 -9.67
C ARG A 69 20.74 -2.16 -8.90
N ILE A 70 19.84 -2.99 -8.38
CA ILE A 70 18.65 -2.52 -7.65
C ILE A 70 19.06 -1.73 -6.39
N ALA A 71 20.00 -2.25 -5.60
CA ALA A 71 20.46 -1.60 -4.37
C ALA A 71 21.20 -0.28 -4.64
N VAL A 72 22.16 -0.29 -5.57
CA VAL A 72 22.99 0.89 -5.89
C VAL A 72 22.15 2.00 -6.53
N THR A 73 21.25 1.67 -7.46
CA THR A 73 20.31 2.65 -8.01
C THR A 73 19.34 3.17 -6.95
N GLY A 74 18.86 2.30 -6.06
CA GLY A 74 18.00 2.69 -4.93
C GLY A 74 18.65 3.68 -3.98
N LEU A 75 19.97 3.59 -3.80
CA LEU A 75 20.77 4.56 -3.04
C LEU A 75 21.08 5.86 -3.80
N GLY A 76 20.61 6.00 -5.04
CA GLY A 76 20.85 7.18 -5.87
C GLY A 76 22.17 7.19 -6.64
N TYR A 77 22.95 6.10 -6.60
CA TYR A 77 24.29 6.01 -7.24
C TYR A 77 24.26 5.41 -8.65
N GLY A 78 23.11 5.38 -9.32
CA GLY A 78 22.97 4.77 -10.65
C GLY A 78 23.82 5.47 -11.72
N THR A 79 23.94 6.80 -11.65
CA THR A 79 24.76 7.57 -12.61
C THR A 79 26.24 7.31 -12.43
N GLU A 80 26.70 7.24 -11.18
CA GLU A 80 28.06 6.92 -10.78
C GLU A 80 28.41 5.49 -11.20
N ALA A 81 27.49 4.53 -11.03
CA ALA A 81 27.69 3.16 -11.50
C ALA A 81 27.90 3.12 -13.02
N LEU A 82 27.10 3.86 -13.79
CA LEU A 82 27.26 3.94 -15.25
C LEU A 82 28.59 4.62 -15.65
N ALA A 83 29.05 5.60 -14.88
CA ALA A 83 30.32 6.28 -15.12
C ALA A 83 31.55 5.38 -14.89
N LEU A 84 31.40 4.29 -14.13
CA LEU A 84 32.45 3.29 -13.91
C LEU A 84 32.53 2.22 -15.01
N GLN A 85 31.68 2.28 -16.05
CA GLN A 85 31.75 1.31 -17.14
C GLN A 85 33.12 1.35 -17.85
N GLY A 86 33.72 0.17 -18.05
CA GLY A 86 35.06 0.02 -18.61
C GLY A 86 36.20 0.15 -17.59
N VAL A 87 35.92 0.50 -16.34
CA VAL A 87 36.91 0.51 -15.26
C VAL A 87 37.14 -0.92 -14.76
N PRO A 88 38.40 -1.37 -14.57
CA PRO A 88 38.69 -2.68 -14.02
C PRO A 88 38.05 -2.91 -12.65
N SER A 89 37.31 -4.01 -12.54
CA SER A 89 36.70 -4.46 -11.29
C SER A 89 37.75 -5.00 -10.32
N ARG A 90 37.48 -4.85 -9.01
CA ARG A 90 38.24 -5.55 -7.97
C ARG A 90 37.99 -7.06 -7.93
N PHE A 91 36.88 -7.53 -8.49
CA PHE A 91 36.53 -8.93 -8.58
C PHE A 91 37.05 -9.54 -9.87
N THR A 92 37.70 -10.69 -9.75
CA THR A 92 38.40 -11.33 -10.88
C THR A 92 37.48 -11.92 -11.96
N ASP A 93 36.18 -12.05 -11.66
CA ASP A 93 35.16 -12.62 -12.54
C ASP A 93 34.13 -11.59 -13.02
N VAL A 94 34.41 -10.29 -12.88
CA VAL A 94 33.57 -9.20 -13.38
C VAL A 94 34.33 -8.50 -14.50
N ALA A 95 33.82 -8.64 -15.72
CA ALA A 95 34.44 -8.02 -16.89
C ALA A 95 34.14 -6.51 -16.92
N PRO A 96 35.12 -5.64 -17.24
CA PRO A 96 34.90 -4.19 -17.23
C PRO A 96 33.83 -3.71 -18.22
N ASP A 97 33.60 -4.46 -19.30
CA ASP A 97 32.61 -4.20 -20.33
C ASP A 97 31.21 -4.77 -20.00
N ASP A 98 31.08 -5.52 -18.90
CA ASP A 98 29.78 -5.94 -18.38
C ASP A 98 28.94 -4.71 -17.98
N PRO A 99 27.70 -4.56 -18.48
CA PRO A 99 26.82 -3.44 -18.12
C PRO A 99 26.56 -3.28 -16.62
N LEU A 100 26.73 -4.35 -15.83
CA LEU A 100 26.54 -4.36 -14.39
C LEU A 100 27.83 -4.17 -13.60
N ALA A 101 29.01 -4.11 -14.26
CA ALA A 101 30.31 -4.02 -13.59
C ALA A 101 30.39 -2.85 -12.60
N GLY A 102 29.99 -1.65 -13.03
CA GLY A 102 30.02 -0.46 -12.18
C GLY A 102 29.09 -0.54 -10.97
N TYR A 103 27.94 -1.21 -11.10
CA TYR A 103 27.04 -1.46 -9.97
C TYR A 103 27.64 -2.44 -8.97
N VAL A 104 28.31 -3.50 -9.45
CA VAL A 104 29.01 -4.45 -8.59
C VAL A 104 30.16 -3.78 -7.84
N GLU A 105 30.92 -2.90 -8.49
CA GLU A 105 31.99 -2.14 -7.85
C GLU A 105 31.45 -1.21 -6.76
N LEU A 106 30.43 -0.40 -7.06
CA LEU A 106 29.85 0.49 -6.04
C LEU A 106 29.20 -0.29 -4.90
N LEU A 107 28.57 -1.43 -5.16
CA LEU A 107 28.05 -2.28 -4.10
C LEU A 107 29.16 -2.68 -3.12
N TRP A 108 30.36 -2.95 -3.63
CA TRP A 108 31.52 -3.23 -2.79
C TRP A 108 32.06 -1.97 -2.09
N GLU A 109 32.22 -0.85 -2.79
CA GLU A 109 32.73 0.40 -2.21
C GLU A 109 31.84 0.95 -1.10
N LEU A 110 30.53 0.74 -1.22
CA LEU A 110 29.52 1.08 -0.21
C LEU A 110 29.48 0.09 0.96
N GLY A 111 30.32 -0.96 0.96
CA GLY A 111 30.41 -1.96 2.02
C GLY A 111 29.26 -2.98 2.04
N LEU A 112 28.42 -3.00 1.00
CA LEU A 112 27.22 -3.84 0.94
C LEU A 112 27.52 -5.29 0.55
N THR A 113 28.70 -5.54 0.00
CA THR A 113 29.23 -6.87 -0.30
C THR A 113 30.72 -6.91 -0.01
N GLU A 114 31.25 -8.09 0.31
CA GLU A 114 32.69 -8.34 0.37
C GLU A 114 33.18 -9.22 -0.79
N GLY A 115 32.25 -9.81 -1.55
CA GLY A 115 32.51 -10.92 -2.46
C GLY A 115 32.92 -12.19 -1.71
N TYR A 116 33.46 -13.13 -2.47
CA TYR A 116 33.92 -14.42 -1.96
C TYR A 116 35.42 -14.38 -1.61
N PRO A 117 35.89 -15.25 -0.70
CA PRO A 117 37.31 -15.33 -0.32
C PRO A 117 38.26 -15.65 -1.48
N ASP A 118 37.75 -16.19 -2.59
CA ASP A 118 38.50 -16.46 -3.82
C ASP A 118 38.68 -15.22 -4.71
N GLY A 119 38.24 -14.04 -4.26
CA GLY A 119 38.34 -12.78 -5.00
C GLY A 119 37.31 -12.64 -6.13
N ARG A 120 36.22 -13.42 -6.08
CA ARG A 120 35.12 -13.39 -7.06
C ARG A 120 33.86 -12.77 -6.48
N PHE A 121 32.99 -12.26 -7.36
CA PHE A 121 31.66 -11.79 -7.00
C PHE A 121 30.55 -12.78 -7.40
N ARG A 122 30.75 -13.53 -8.49
CA ARG A 122 29.79 -14.44 -9.13
C ARG A 122 28.52 -13.73 -9.61
N PRO A 123 28.63 -12.77 -10.56
CA PRO A 123 27.54 -11.88 -10.95
C PRO A 123 26.27 -12.61 -11.39
N GLU A 124 26.41 -13.67 -12.18
CA GLU A 124 25.31 -14.46 -12.75
C GLU A 124 24.76 -15.54 -11.81
N ALA A 125 25.36 -15.73 -10.63
CA ALA A 125 24.86 -16.73 -9.70
C ALA A 125 23.54 -16.26 -9.08
N PRO A 126 22.48 -17.10 -9.06
CA PRO A 126 21.29 -16.83 -8.27
C PRO A 126 21.62 -16.69 -6.79
N LEU A 127 20.86 -15.83 -6.09
CA LEU A 127 21.00 -15.62 -4.66
C LEU A 127 20.17 -16.60 -3.84
N THR A 128 20.73 -17.11 -2.75
CA THR A 128 19.97 -17.79 -1.70
C THR A 128 19.38 -16.80 -0.69
N ARG A 129 18.33 -17.21 0.02
CA ARG A 129 17.69 -16.38 1.05
C ARG A 129 18.63 -15.98 2.20
N VAL A 130 19.58 -16.84 2.57
CA VAL A 130 20.58 -16.49 3.61
C VAL A 130 21.61 -15.48 3.12
N GLU A 131 22.00 -15.56 1.85
CA GLU A 131 22.92 -14.58 1.25
C GLU A 131 22.26 -13.21 1.13
N LEU A 132 20.99 -13.16 0.69
CA LEU A 132 20.23 -11.92 0.63
C LEU A 132 20.11 -11.27 2.02
N ALA A 133 19.78 -12.04 3.06
CA ALA A 133 19.70 -11.52 4.43
C ALA A 133 21.02 -10.90 4.89
N ALA A 134 22.15 -11.54 4.61
CA ALA A 134 23.46 -11.01 4.97
C ALA A 134 23.80 -9.71 4.22
N MET A 135 23.43 -9.61 2.94
CA MET A 135 23.62 -8.39 2.15
C MET A 135 22.73 -7.24 2.65
N LEU A 136 21.45 -7.51 2.93
CA LEU A 136 20.52 -6.51 3.44
C LEU A 136 20.88 -6.03 4.85
N VAL A 137 21.36 -6.91 5.72
CA VAL A 137 21.82 -6.52 7.07
C VAL A 137 23.01 -5.57 7.00
N ARG A 138 23.93 -5.76 6.05
CA ARG A 138 25.02 -4.80 5.81
C ARG A 138 24.48 -3.48 5.28
N ALA A 139 23.56 -3.55 4.32
CA ALA A 139 22.92 -2.38 3.73
C ALA A 139 22.15 -1.54 4.76
N ALA A 140 21.49 -2.20 5.70
CA ALA A 140 20.78 -1.57 6.80
C ALA A 140 21.70 -1.21 8.00
N GLY A 141 23.02 -1.36 7.91
CA GLY A 141 23.93 -1.06 9.03
C GLY A 141 23.63 -1.86 10.31
N LEU A 142 23.04 -3.05 10.15
CA LEU A 142 22.58 -3.91 11.24
C LEU A 142 23.62 -4.96 11.66
N GLU A 143 24.88 -4.85 11.24
CA GLU A 143 25.91 -5.85 11.51
C GLU A 143 26.19 -6.00 13.00
N GLN A 144 26.16 -4.91 13.76
CA GLN A 144 26.28 -4.96 15.22
C GLN A 144 25.12 -5.73 15.85
N ARG A 145 23.89 -5.50 15.34
CA ARG A 145 22.70 -6.22 15.80
C ARG A 145 22.80 -7.70 15.46
N ALA A 146 23.23 -8.02 14.24
CA ALA A 146 23.48 -9.40 13.81
C ALA A 146 24.55 -10.09 14.66
N ALA A 147 25.63 -9.39 15.04
CA ALA A 147 26.66 -9.92 15.92
C ALA A 147 26.14 -10.26 17.33
N VAL A 148 25.21 -9.46 17.86
CA VAL A 148 24.51 -9.75 19.12
C VAL A 148 23.61 -10.98 18.96
N LEU A 149 22.97 -11.15 17.80
CA LEU A 149 22.03 -12.23 17.52
C LEU A 149 22.65 -13.50 16.93
N ARG A 150 23.99 -13.60 16.83
CA ARG A 150 24.69 -14.75 16.23
C ARG A 150 24.37 -16.12 16.83
N SER A 151 23.78 -16.14 18.02
CA SER A 151 23.35 -17.36 18.73
C SER A 151 21.88 -17.32 19.13
N ALA A 152 21.08 -16.49 18.44
CA ALA A 152 19.65 -16.41 18.62
C ALA A 152 18.97 -17.75 18.28
N ARG A 153 17.96 -18.12 19.06
CA ARG A 153 17.07 -19.23 18.72
C ARG A 153 15.98 -18.71 17.81
N LEU A 154 16.07 -19.05 16.54
CA LEU A 154 15.07 -18.70 15.54
C LEU A 154 13.86 -19.64 15.68
N SER A 155 12.65 -19.08 15.54
CA SER A 155 11.39 -19.84 15.65
C SER A 155 11.03 -20.65 14.39
N TYR A 156 11.91 -20.68 13.39
CA TYR A 156 11.69 -21.39 12.14
C TYR A 156 11.86 -22.91 12.32
N ARG A 157 11.01 -23.69 11.64
CA ARG A 157 11.04 -25.16 11.68
C ARG A 157 12.35 -25.73 11.12
N ASP A 158 12.94 -25.04 10.16
CA ASP A 158 14.21 -25.34 9.49
C ASP A 158 15.36 -24.46 10.02
N ALA A 159 15.25 -23.90 11.23
CA ALA A 159 16.31 -23.07 11.82
C ALA A 159 17.67 -23.80 11.89
N GLY A 160 17.67 -25.13 11.99
CA GLY A 160 18.89 -25.95 11.98
C GLY A 160 19.59 -26.06 10.62
N GLU A 161 18.95 -25.65 9.52
CA GLU A 161 19.56 -25.60 8.18
C GLU A 161 20.24 -24.26 7.88
N ILE A 162 20.03 -23.25 8.73
CA ILE A 162 20.66 -21.94 8.62
C ILE A 162 22.11 -22.08 9.06
N PRO A 163 23.09 -21.72 8.21
CA PRO A 163 24.49 -21.85 8.58
C PRO A 163 24.86 -20.86 9.69
N ASP A 164 25.78 -21.24 10.57
CA ASP A 164 26.16 -20.46 11.77
C ASP A 164 26.50 -18.99 11.46
N TRP A 165 27.16 -18.73 10.32
CA TRP A 165 27.54 -17.38 9.91
C TRP A 165 26.33 -16.49 9.57
N ALA A 166 25.21 -17.09 9.19
CA ALA A 166 23.99 -16.38 8.76
C ALA A 166 22.95 -16.23 9.88
N VAL A 167 23.04 -16.99 10.98
CA VAL A 167 22.04 -16.96 12.07
C VAL A 167 21.77 -15.53 12.55
N GLY A 168 22.83 -14.77 12.82
CA GLY A 168 22.71 -13.38 13.26
C GLY A 168 22.07 -12.47 12.22
N ALA A 169 22.41 -12.66 10.94
CA ALA A 169 21.86 -11.86 9.85
C ALA A 169 20.38 -12.17 9.61
N VAL A 170 19.99 -13.45 9.60
CA VAL A 170 18.59 -13.87 9.48
C VAL A 170 17.76 -13.33 10.64
N ALA A 171 18.29 -13.40 11.87
CA ALA A 171 17.63 -12.85 13.04
C ALA A 171 17.44 -11.32 12.94
N ALA A 172 18.49 -10.59 12.57
CA ALA A 172 18.44 -9.13 12.45
C ALA A 172 17.51 -8.67 11.30
N ALA A 173 17.55 -9.34 10.15
CA ALA A 173 16.67 -9.04 9.02
C ALA A 173 15.19 -9.30 9.36
N ALA A 174 14.92 -10.36 10.13
CA ALA A 174 13.57 -10.67 10.61
C ALA A 174 13.07 -9.68 11.65
N GLU A 175 13.89 -9.31 12.64
CA GLU A 175 13.54 -8.28 13.62
C GLU A 175 13.30 -6.92 12.98
N ALA A 176 14.08 -6.58 11.94
CA ALA A 176 13.91 -5.36 11.17
C ALA A 176 12.75 -5.46 10.15
N GLY A 177 12.06 -6.59 9.99
CA GLY A 177 10.98 -6.73 9.01
C GLY A 177 11.42 -6.68 7.53
N LEU A 178 12.72 -6.76 7.25
CA LEU A 178 13.27 -6.76 5.89
C LEU A 178 13.02 -8.08 5.18
N MET A 179 13.08 -9.19 5.92
CA MET A 179 12.81 -10.54 5.42
C MET A 179 12.09 -11.36 6.48
N SER A 180 11.20 -12.26 6.07
CA SER A 180 10.50 -13.17 6.97
C SER A 180 10.58 -14.61 6.46
N GLY A 181 10.20 -15.57 7.30
CA GLY A 181 9.86 -16.91 6.83
C GLY A 181 8.57 -16.92 5.99
N ASP A 182 8.23 -18.10 5.50
CA ASP A 182 6.93 -18.36 4.86
C ASP A 182 5.82 -18.53 5.91
N GLY A 183 4.57 -18.55 5.43
CA GLY A 183 3.38 -18.72 6.27
C GLY A 183 3.28 -20.09 6.96
N ASP A 184 4.11 -21.06 6.56
CA ASP A 184 4.17 -22.42 7.12
C ASP A 184 5.18 -22.54 8.27
N GLY A 185 5.92 -21.45 8.56
CA GLY A 185 6.91 -21.36 9.62
C GLY A 185 8.31 -21.84 9.22
N TYR A 186 8.64 -21.87 7.92
CA TYR A 186 9.96 -22.17 7.39
C TYR A 186 10.67 -20.90 6.91
N TYR A 187 11.99 -20.82 7.07
CA TYR A 187 12.79 -19.72 6.50
C TYR A 187 13.25 -20.01 5.06
N ARG A 188 13.51 -21.29 4.77
CA ARG A 188 14.07 -21.82 3.51
C ARG A 188 15.44 -21.25 3.16
N PRO A 189 16.46 -21.46 4.01
CA PRO A 189 17.75 -20.76 3.87
C PRO A 189 18.41 -20.89 2.50
N TRP A 190 18.29 -22.06 1.89
CA TRP A 190 18.92 -22.42 0.61
C TRP A 190 18.00 -22.22 -0.61
N ALA A 191 16.75 -21.79 -0.40
CA ALA A 191 15.88 -21.46 -1.52
C ALA A 191 16.44 -20.27 -2.29
N LEU A 192 16.30 -20.31 -3.62
CA LEU A 192 16.66 -19.20 -4.47
C LEU A 192 15.66 -18.07 -4.28
N VAL A 193 16.18 -16.85 -4.24
CA VAL A 193 15.41 -15.62 -4.16
C VAL A 193 14.83 -15.31 -5.53
N THR A 194 13.54 -15.05 -5.60
CA THR A 194 12.93 -14.53 -6.83
C THR A 194 13.22 -13.04 -7.00
N ARG A 195 13.08 -12.52 -8.22
CA ARG A 195 13.23 -11.09 -8.52
C ARG A 195 12.26 -10.24 -7.69
N ALA A 196 11.03 -10.70 -7.50
CA ALA A 196 10.06 -10.03 -6.64
C ALA A 196 10.50 -10.01 -5.17
N GLU A 197 10.98 -11.14 -4.63
CA GLU A 197 11.44 -11.22 -3.25
C GLU A 197 12.63 -10.28 -2.99
N GLY A 198 13.65 -10.33 -3.85
CA GLY A 198 14.83 -9.48 -3.68
C GLY A 198 14.54 -7.99 -3.89
N ALA A 199 13.75 -7.64 -4.92
CA ALA A 199 13.34 -6.26 -5.15
C ALA A 199 12.48 -5.73 -4.00
N ALA A 200 11.49 -6.49 -3.53
CA ALA A 200 10.65 -6.08 -2.40
C ALA A 200 11.46 -5.92 -1.10
N ALA A 201 12.48 -6.76 -0.87
CA ALA A 201 13.33 -6.63 0.30
C ALA A 201 14.20 -5.35 0.23
N VAL A 202 14.72 -4.99 -0.95
CA VAL A 202 15.39 -3.69 -1.16
C VAL A 202 14.41 -2.53 -1.00
N ALA A 203 13.19 -2.63 -1.53
CA ALA A 203 12.17 -1.59 -1.38
C ALA A 203 11.84 -1.32 0.09
N LYS A 204 11.60 -2.38 0.89
CA LYS A 204 11.37 -2.27 2.34
C LYS A 204 12.55 -1.63 3.06
N TRP A 205 13.77 -1.99 2.66
CA TRP A 205 14.96 -1.34 3.20
C TRP A 205 14.98 0.16 2.85
N LEU A 206 14.76 0.55 1.59
CA LEU A 206 14.70 1.97 1.21
C LEU A 206 13.59 2.74 1.94
N ASP A 207 12.42 2.12 2.12
CA ASP A 207 11.30 2.70 2.86
C ASP A 207 11.67 3.00 4.32
N GLN A 208 12.34 2.08 5.01
CA GLN A 208 12.81 2.29 6.39
C GLN A 208 13.78 3.47 6.54
N TYR A 209 14.49 3.81 5.47
CA TYR A 209 15.41 4.94 5.43
C TYR A 209 14.78 6.22 4.86
N GLY A 210 13.48 6.19 4.55
CA GLY A 210 12.77 7.34 3.95
C GLY A 210 13.21 7.66 2.53
N LEU A 211 13.75 6.67 1.81
CA LEU A 211 14.25 6.83 0.43
C LEU A 211 13.24 6.35 -0.62
N LEU A 212 12.19 5.61 -0.23
CA LEU A 212 11.22 5.05 -1.17
C LEU A 212 10.04 5.99 -1.46
N PHE A 213 9.46 6.64 -0.46
CA PHE A 213 8.31 7.53 -0.62
C PHE A 213 8.69 8.97 -0.30
N ASP A 214 8.17 9.92 -1.08
CA ASP A 214 8.45 11.35 -0.89
C ASP A 214 7.50 12.01 0.10
N LEU A 215 6.26 11.51 0.17
CA LEU A 215 5.23 12.02 1.06
C LEU A 215 4.35 10.88 1.53
N GLU A 216 4.14 10.80 2.84
CA GLU A 216 3.23 9.86 3.47
C GLU A 216 2.28 10.59 4.39
N GLY A 217 1.02 10.15 4.44
CA GLY A 217 0.03 10.74 5.33
C GLY A 217 -1.39 10.34 4.98
N THR A 218 -2.33 11.10 5.54
CA THR A 218 -3.76 10.89 5.29
C THR A 218 -4.27 11.81 4.20
N LEU A 219 -4.96 11.26 3.21
CA LEU A 219 -5.67 12.05 2.19
C LEU A 219 -6.88 12.75 2.85
N VAL A 220 -6.84 14.07 3.03
CA VAL A 220 -7.90 14.82 3.75
C VAL A 220 -8.89 15.51 2.80
N ALA A 221 -8.51 15.69 1.55
CA ALA A 221 -9.36 16.18 0.47
C ALA A 221 -8.86 15.63 -0.86
N PHE A 222 -9.77 15.30 -1.78
CA PHE A 222 -9.40 14.85 -3.12
C PHE A 222 -10.53 15.10 -4.13
N ASP A 223 -10.22 15.77 -5.23
CA ASP A 223 -11.07 15.89 -6.42
C ASP A 223 -10.56 14.93 -7.49
N PRO A 224 -11.26 13.81 -7.75
CA PRO A 224 -10.81 12.82 -8.72
C PRO A 224 -10.93 13.28 -10.19
N ARG A 225 -11.64 14.38 -10.47
CA ARG A 225 -11.78 14.92 -11.84
C ARG A 225 -10.58 15.77 -12.23
N GLU A 226 -10.12 16.59 -11.31
CA GLU A 226 -8.93 17.43 -11.49
C GLU A 226 -7.64 16.70 -11.10
N GLY A 227 -7.75 15.61 -10.33
CA GLY A 227 -6.59 14.89 -9.79
C GLY A 227 -5.86 15.71 -8.72
N GLU A 228 -6.54 16.64 -8.08
CA GLU A 228 -5.98 17.51 -7.04
C GLU A 228 -6.45 17.07 -5.66
N GLY A 229 -5.58 17.17 -4.66
CA GLY A 229 -5.92 16.80 -3.30
C GLY A 229 -5.04 17.45 -2.25
N THR A 230 -5.26 17.05 -1.01
CA THR A 230 -4.44 17.47 0.12
C THR A 230 -4.14 16.27 0.99
N VAL A 231 -2.86 16.07 1.28
CA VAL A 231 -2.38 15.04 2.21
C VAL A 231 -1.89 15.72 3.47
N ARG A 232 -2.33 15.21 4.63
CA ARG A 232 -1.87 15.64 5.94
C ARG A 232 -0.85 14.63 6.47
N THR A 233 0.38 15.06 6.74
CA THR A 233 1.43 14.21 7.29
C THR A 233 1.11 13.81 8.74
N PRO A 234 1.77 12.78 9.30
CA PRO A 234 1.64 12.44 10.72
C PRO A 234 2.00 13.58 11.69
N MET A 235 2.79 14.57 11.24
CA MET A 235 3.12 15.77 12.03
C MET A 235 2.03 16.86 11.94
N GLY A 236 0.97 16.63 11.18
CA GLY A 236 -0.15 17.55 10.99
C GLY A 236 0.06 18.58 9.88
N GLU A 237 1.14 18.49 9.10
CA GLU A 237 1.41 19.40 8.00
C GLU A 237 0.56 19.04 6.78
N GLU A 238 -0.06 20.03 6.13
CA GLU A 238 -0.90 19.81 4.95
C GLU A 238 -0.14 20.17 3.68
N HIS A 239 -0.16 19.23 2.72
CA HIS A 239 0.50 19.35 1.43
C HIS A 239 -0.53 19.21 0.31
N SER A 240 -0.63 20.21 -0.55
CA SER A 240 -1.39 20.09 -1.79
C SER A 240 -0.67 19.12 -2.73
N ILE A 241 -1.44 18.22 -3.34
CA ILE A 241 -0.95 17.26 -4.32
C ILE A 241 -1.70 17.40 -5.64
N SER A 242 -1.02 17.10 -6.74
CA SER A 242 -1.61 17.01 -8.07
C SER A 242 -1.10 15.72 -8.72
N LEU A 243 -2.01 14.88 -9.20
CA LEU A 243 -1.68 13.63 -9.88
C LEU A 243 -1.07 13.92 -11.24
N ALA A 244 0.00 13.22 -11.58
CA ALA A 244 0.49 13.13 -12.94
C ALA A 244 -0.55 12.42 -13.82
N VAL A 245 -0.59 12.75 -15.11
CA VAL A 245 -1.54 12.14 -16.08
C VAL A 245 -1.37 10.62 -16.16
N ASP A 246 -0.16 10.13 -15.94
CA ASP A 246 0.22 8.72 -15.96
C ASP A 246 0.39 8.12 -14.56
N ALA A 247 -0.17 8.76 -13.52
CA ALA A 247 -0.02 8.29 -12.15
C ALA A 247 -0.51 6.84 -11.98
N ALA A 248 0.32 6.00 -11.37
CA ALA A 248 -0.06 4.66 -10.95
C ALA A 248 -0.68 4.71 -9.55
N ILE A 249 -1.95 4.33 -9.43
CA ILE A 249 -2.68 4.33 -8.17
C ILE A 249 -2.99 2.89 -7.80
N LEU A 250 -2.49 2.46 -6.65
CA LEU A 250 -2.79 1.17 -6.05
C LEU A 250 -3.63 1.41 -4.81
N ARG A 251 -4.69 0.63 -4.61
CA ARG A 251 -5.47 0.58 -3.38
C ARG A 251 -5.47 -0.85 -2.86
N GLY A 252 -4.91 -1.08 -1.67
CA GLY A 252 -4.77 -2.44 -1.12
C GLY A 252 -3.93 -3.39 -2.01
N GLY A 253 -2.99 -2.83 -2.77
CA GLY A 253 -2.15 -3.57 -3.73
C GLY A 253 -2.76 -3.77 -5.12
N GLU A 254 -4.02 -3.42 -5.33
CA GLU A 254 -4.68 -3.50 -6.65
C GLU A 254 -4.69 -2.17 -7.37
N ARG A 255 -4.53 -2.19 -8.68
CA ARG A 255 -4.53 -0.97 -9.49
C ARG A 255 -5.95 -0.41 -9.63
N VAL A 256 -6.11 0.87 -9.33
CA VAL A 256 -7.39 1.57 -9.39
C VAL A 256 -7.29 2.89 -10.16
N LEU A 257 -8.45 3.48 -10.48
CA LEU A 257 -8.54 4.82 -11.07
C LEU A 257 -8.66 5.88 -9.95
N PRO A 258 -8.37 7.17 -10.24
CA PRO A 258 -8.45 8.24 -9.24
C PRO A 258 -9.76 8.28 -8.42
N PRO A 259 -10.96 8.05 -8.99
CA PRO A 259 -12.21 8.04 -8.21
C PRO A 259 -12.27 6.99 -7.09
N ALA A 260 -11.37 6.01 -7.08
CA ALA A 260 -11.27 5.02 -6.02
C ALA A 260 -10.44 5.51 -4.82
N LEU A 261 -9.75 6.64 -4.88
CA LEU A 261 -9.17 7.27 -3.69
C LEU A 261 -10.28 7.92 -2.88
N GLN A 262 -10.27 7.72 -1.55
CA GLN A 262 -11.23 8.38 -0.67
C GLN A 262 -10.51 9.25 0.35
N VAL A 263 -11.24 10.26 0.82
CA VAL A 263 -10.83 11.00 2.01
C VAL A 263 -10.70 9.99 3.17
N ALA A 264 -9.70 10.22 4.00
CA ALA A 264 -9.21 9.31 5.01
C ALA A 264 -8.44 8.08 4.48
N ASP A 265 -7.95 8.04 3.25
CA ASP A 265 -6.95 7.02 2.86
C ASP A 265 -5.62 7.28 3.56
N GLN A 266 -4.91 6.23 3.99
CA GLN A 266 -3.46 6.38 4.13
C GLN A 266 -2.87 6.33 2.74
N VAL A 267 -1.94 7.22 2.46
CA VAL A 267 -1.26 7.27 1.18
C VAL A 267 0.25 7.35 1.37
N SER A 268 0.97 6.59 0.55
CA SER A 268 2.40 6.76 0.31
C SER A 268 2.61 7.16 -1.15
N LEU A 269 3.30 8.29 -1.34
CA LEU A 269 3.37 8.99 -2.62
C LEU A 269 4.79 9.05 -3.13
N ILE A 270 4.94 8.95 -4.45
CA ILE A 270 6.18 9.27 -5.16
C ILE A 270 5.89 10.39 -6.15
N LEU A 271 6.72 11.41 -6.15
CA LEU A 271 6.63 12.59 -6.99
C LEU A 271 7.56 12.43 -8.20
N ASN A 272 7.20 13.05 -9.33
CA ASN A 272 8.10 13.24 -10.46
C ASN A 272 8.92 14.54 -10.29
N ASP A 273 9.84 14.81 -11.22
CA ASP A 273 10.68 16.01 -11.19
C ASP A 273 9.89 17.34 -11.30
N ALA A 274 8.64 17.28 -11.76
CA ALA A 274 7.73 18.43 -11.82
C ALA A 274 6.93 18.63 -10.51
N GLY A 275 7.14 17.79 -9.49
CA GLY A 275 6.41 17.83 -8.22
C GLY A 275 4.99 17.26 -8.30
N GLN A 276 4.65 16.52 -9.36
CA GLN A 276 3.36 15.84 -9.48
C GLN A 276 3.47 14.41 -8.97
N VAL A 277 2.40 13.91 -8.36
CA VAL A 277 2.32 12.55 -7.82
C VAL A 277 2.22 11.56 -8.97
N ARG A 278 3.26 10.76 -9.17
CA ARG A 278 3.32 9.71 -10.20
C ARG A 278 2.97 8.31 -9.69
N PHE A 279 3.01 8.12 -8.37
CA PHE A 279 2.60 6.88 -7.73
C PHE A 279 1.87 7.17 -6.43
N VAL A 280 0.82 6.40 -6.20
CA VAL A 280 0.04 6.38 -4.97
C VAL A 280 -0.11 4.93 -4.55
N GLU A 281 0.37 4.57 -3.37
CA GLU A 281 -0.17 3.42 -2.64
C GLU A 281 -1.18 3.96 -1.64
N ALA A 282 -2.43 3.52 -1.74
CA ALA A 282 -3.51 3.87 -0.83
C ALA A 282 -4.00 2.64 -0.10
N TRP A 283 -4.38 2.79 1.16
CA TRP A 283 -5.03 1.71 1.91
C TRP A 283 -5.90 2.24 3.03
N TYR A 284 -6.82 1.36 3.43
CA TYR A 284 -7.73 1.52 4.54
C TYR A 284 -7.26 0.59 5.64
N ALA A 285 -7.32 1.06 6.87
CA ALA A 285 -7.12 0.19 8.02
C ALA A 285 -8.37 0.28 8.88
N ASP A 286 -9.40 -0.45 8.50
CA ASP A 286 -10.70 -0.37 9.14
C ASP A 286 -10.72 -1.22 10.41
N LEU A 287 -11.33 -0.70 11.46
CA LEU A 287 -11.66 -1.40 12.68
C LEU A 287 -13.10 -1.04 13.08
N LEU A 288 -13.98 -2.02 13.09
CA LEU A 288 -15.33 -1.86 13.60
C LEU A 288 -15.39 -2.24 15.07
N ALA A 289 -15.86 -1.31 15.91
CA ALA A 289 -16.16 -1.55 17.30
C ALA A 289 -17.67 -1.47 17.54
N GLU A 290 -18.20 -2.29 18.45
CA GLU A 290 -19.56 -2.18 18.98
C GLU A 290 -19.77 -0.90 19.79
N GLY A 291 -18.68 -0.31 20.28
CA GLY A 291 -18.70 0.97 20.97
C GLY A 291 -17.33 1.37 21.53
N LEU A 292 -17.22 2.66 21.84
CA LEU A 292 -16.03 3.27 22.44
C LEU A 292 -16.28 3.70 23.87
N GLU A 293 -15.36 3.34 24.77
CA GLU A 293 -15.28 3.85 26.13
C GLU A 293 -14.00 4.68 26.34
N PRO A 294 -14.00 5.69 27.22
CA PRO A 294 -12.80 6.45 27.52
C PRO A 294 -11.70 5.58 28.16
N ALA A 295 -10.45 5.73 27.70
CA ALA A 295 -9.27 5.06 28.27
C ALA A 295 -8.21 6.04 28.84
N GLY A 296 -8.60 7.30 29.05
CA GLY A 296 -7.75 8.38 29.55
C GLY A 296 -6.89 9.05 28.47
N GLY A 297 -6.68 10.36 28.58
CA GLY A 297 -6.03 11.15 27.53
C GLY A 297 -6.84 11.15 26.23
N ASN A 298 -6.17 10.95 25.10
CA ASN A 298 -6.76 10.67 23.78
C ASN A 298 -6.99 9.17 23.54
N GLY A 299 -6.89 8.33 24.58
CA GLY A 299 -7.09 6.89 24.46
C GLY A 299 -8.56 6.47 24.52
N VAL A 300 -8.92 5.46 23.75
CA VAL A 300 -10.23 4.79 23.77
C VAL A 300 -10.10 3.28 23.94
N TRP A 301 -11.07 2.69 24.62
CA TRP A 301 -11.32 1.25 24.62
C TRP A 301 -12.36 0.95 23.54
N ALA A 302 -11.96 0.18 22.54
CA ALA A 302 -12.82 -0.34 21.51
C ALA A 302 -13.22 -1.78 21.84
N THR A 303 -14.53 -2.04 21.93
CA THR A 303 -15.05 -3.42 22.02
C THR A 303 -15.36 -3.91 20.62
N LEU A 304 -14.69 -4.96 20.15
CA LEU A 304 -14.92 -5.53 18.82
C LEU A 304 -16.12 -6.48 18.86
N GLY A 305 -16.71 -6.80 17.71
CA GLY A 305 -17.84 -7.75 17.59
C GLY A 305 -17.54 -9.17 18.13
N THR A 306 -16.27 -9.50 18.39
CA THR A 306 -15.85 -10.74 19.06
C THR A 306 -15.95 -10.68 20.58
N GLY A 307 -16.30 -9.52 21.15
CA GLY A 307 -16.21 -9.21 22.58
C GLY A 307 -14.80 -8.88 23.07
N GLN A 308 -13.79 -8.90 22.19
CA GLN A 308 -12.43 -8.50 22.53
C GLN A 308 -12.35 -6.99 22.74
N ARG A 309 -11.74 -6.56 23.84
CA ARG A 309 -11.45 -5.15 24.10
C ARG A 309 -10.03 -4.80 23.66
N ARG A 310 -9.88 -3.79 22.81
CA ARG A 310 -8.60 -3.24 22.37
C ARG A 310 -8.46 -1.81 22.87
N ARG A 311 -7.28 -1.47 23.41
CA ARG A 311 -6.94 -0.08 23.72
C ARG A 311 -6.34 0.55 22.47
N LEU A 312 -6.82 1.71 22.09
CA LEU A 312 -6.34 2.47 20.95
C LEU A 312 -6.08 3.91 21.38
N TRP A 313 -5.14 4.57 20.72
CA TRP A 313 -4.89 6.00 20.89
C TRP A 313 -5.47 6.74 19.71
N VAL A 314 -6.17 7.86 19.94
CA VAL A 314 -6.73 8.70 18.88
C VAL A 314 -5.74 9.79 18.54
N GLN A 315 -5.27 9.84 17.29
CA GLN A 315 -4.27 10.80 16.84
C GLN A 315 -4.73 12.25 17.08
N PRO A 316 -3.81 13.17 17.42
CA PRO A 316 -4.10 14.59 17.38
C PRO A 316 -4.60 15.02 15.99
N GLY A 317 -5.77 15.64 15.94
CA GLY A 317 -6.39 16.06 14.66
C GLY A 317 -7.14 14.95 13.91
N ALA A 318 -7.38 13.80 14.55
CA ALA A 318 -8.26 12.77 14.02
C ALA A 318 -9.64 13.34 13.68
N LEU A 319 -10.19 12.93 12.54
CA LEU A 319 -11.53 13.31 12.14
C LEU A 319 -12.53 12.48 12.93
N VAL A 320 -13.40 13.15 13.68
CA VAL A 320 -14.38 12.50 14.53
C VAL A 320 -15.78 12.88 14.07
N PHE A 321 -16.62 11.88 13.88
CA PHE A 321 -17.99 12.04 13.47
C PHE A 321 -18.95 11.30 14.41
N VAL A 322 -20.18 11.81 14.46
CA VAL A 322 -21.31 11.10 15.04
C VAL A 322 -22.48 11.16 14.06
N ASN A 323 -22.86 10.01 13.51
CA ASN A 323 -23.81 9.90 12.39
C ASN A 323 -23.41 10.79 11.20
N GLY A 324 -22.15 10.68 10.75
CA GLY A 324 -21.64 11.45 9.62
C GLY A 324 -21.53 12.96 9.84
N ARG A 325 -21.81 13.48 11.06
CA ARG A 325 -21.66 14.90 11.40
C ARG A 325 -20.39 15.13 12.22
N PRO A 326 -19.56 16.14 11.88
CA PRO A 326 -18.35 16.45 12.64
C PRO A 326 -18.66 16.62 14.13
N ALA A 327 -17.84 16.00 14.97
CA ALA A 327 -18.00 15.93 16.40
C ALA A 327 -16.63 15.97 17.11
N THR A 328 -16.66 16.10 18.42
CA THR A 328 -15.48 15.87 19.27
C THR A 328 -15.39 14.40 19.67
N LEU A 329 -14.19 13.93 20.04
CA LEU A 329 -14.01 12.57 20.58
C LEU A 329 -14.96 12.28 21.75
N ALA A 330 -15.12 13.26 22.66
CA ALA A 330 -16.01 13.14 23.81
C ALA A 330 -17.47 12.92 23.42
N GLU A 331 -17.93 13.52 22.32
CA GLU A 331 -19.29 13.35 21.81
C GLU A 331 -19.50 12.01 21.10
N ALA A 332 -18.44 11.40 20.56
CA ALA A 332 -18.51 10.10 19.91
C ALA A 332 -18.45 8.92 20.88
N LEU A 333 -17.92 9.12 22.09
CA LEU A 333 -17.90 8.09 23.12
C LEU A 333 -19.32 7.65 23.51
N GLY A 334 -19.51 6.33 23.62
CA GLY A 334 -20.77 5.72 24.03
C GLY A 334 -21.95 5.94 23.08
N GLN A 335 -21.73 6.41 21.86
CA GLN A 335 -22.83 6.62 20.91
C GLN A 335 -23.35 5.30 20.31
N GLY A 336 -22.52 4.26 20.25
CA GLY A 336 -22.90 2.96 19.69
C GLY A 336 -21.78 2.41 18.80
N PRO A 337 -22.11 1.52 17.84
CA PRO A 337 -21.14 0.99 16.90
C PRO A 337 -20.33 2.12 16.27
N THR A 338 -19.02 1.94 16.26
CA THR A 338 -18.06 2.94 15.83
C THR A 338 -17.13 2.32 14.83
N TYR A 339 -17.19 2.81 13.61
CA TYR A 339 -16.18 2.54 12.61
C TYR A 339 -14.97 3.41 12.89
N MET A 340 -13.77 2.85 12.80
CA MET A 340 -12.51 3.57 12.95
C MET A 340 -11.59 3.24 11.80
N ALA A 341 -10.90 4.25 11.28
CA ALA A 341 -9.70 4.01 10.50
C ALA A 341 -8.48 4.17 11.40
N LEU A 342 -7.56 3.20 11.35
CA LEU A 342 -6.27 3.24 12.02
C LEU A 342 -5.19 3.76 11.07
N ASP A 343 -4.12 4.24 11.65
CA ASP A 343 -2.84 4.43 10.99
C ASP A 343 -2.06 3.10 11.01
N VAL A 344 -1.56 2.64 9.86
CA VAL A 344 -0.95 1.29 9.77
C VAL A 344 0.43 1.21 10.42
N LYS A 345 1.16 2.33 10.51
CA LYS A 345 2.49 2.36 11.13
C LYS A 345 2.41 2.48 12.65
N THR A 346 1.46 3.27 13.15
CA THR A 346 1.33 3.60 14.58
C THR A 346 0.19 2.88 15.30
N GLU A 347 -0.75 2.28 14.55
CA GLU A 347 -2.01 1.70 15.04
C GLU A 347 -2.94 2.69 15.77
N GLU A 348 -2.71 3.99 15.64
CA GLU A 348 -3.55 5.03 16.25
C GLU A 348 -4.79 5.35 15.38
N VAL A 349 -5.92 5.66 16.00
CA VAL A 349 -7.18 6.03 15.35
C VAL A 349 -7.07 7.43 14.76
N ARG A 350 -7.27 7.55 13.45
CA ARG A 350 -7.20 8.82 12.70
C ARG A 350 -8.55 9.30 12.17
N TYR A 351 -9.49 8.37 12.04
CA TYR A 351 -10.88 8.65 11.72
C TYR A 351 -11.75 7.78 12.62
N LEU A 352 -12.85 8.33 13.10
CA LEU A 352 -13.92 7.52 13.64
C LEU A 352 -15.29 8.15 13.37
N ASP A 353 -16.28 7.30 13.10
CA ASP A 353 -17.68 7.69 13.05
C ASP A 353 -18.49 6.77 13.94
N ALA A 354 -19.09 7.36 14.97
CA ALA A 354 -19.90 6.65 15.94
C ALA A 354 -21.40 6.81 15.62
N VAL A 355 -22.12 5.71 15.57
CA VAL A 355 -23.52 5.67 15.13
C VAL A 355 -24.46 5.61 16.34
N ARG A 356 -25.32 6.63 16.52
CA ARG A 356 -26.21 6.77 17.70
C ARG A 356 -27.34 5.76 17.78
N THR A 357 -27.86 5.38 16.62
CA THR A 357 -29.05 4.54 16.53
C THR A 357 -28.97 3.78 15.22
N PRO A 358 -28.77 2.45 15.26
CA PRO A 358 -28.92 1.66 14.06
C PRO A 358 -30.40 1.72 13.65
N PHE A 359 -30.67 2.27 12.47
CA PHE A 359 -31.87 1.92 11.74
C PHE A 359 -31.67 0.51 11.20
N GLY A 360 -32.75 -0.24 10.96
CA GLY A 360 -32.60 -1.59 10.46
C GLY A 360 -33.90 -2.14 9.92
N GLY A 361 -33.78 -3.16 9.09
CA GLY A 361 -34.93 -3.80 8.47
C GLY A 361 -34.50 -4.80 7.42
N ARG A 362 -35.49 -5.51 6.90
CA ARG A 362 -35.30 -6.43 5.79
C ARG A 362 -35.30 -5.64 4.49
N VAL A 363 -34.25 -5.81 3.69
CA VAL A 363 -34.15 -5.23 2.35
C VAL A 363 -35.22 -5.87 1.46
N ALA A 364 -36.13 -5.06 0.95
CA ALA A 364 -37.19 -5.47 0.04
C ALA A 364 -36.78 -5.30 -1.43
N VAL A 365 -36.04 -4.22 -1.73
CA VAL A 365 -35.60 -3.87 -3.08
C VAL A 365 -34.22 -3.22 -3.00
N VAL A 366 -33.37 -3.52 -3.97
CA VAL A 366 -32.07 -2.86 -4.20
C VAL A 366 -32.07 -2.32 -5.63
N GLU A 367 -31.93 -1.01 -5.81
CA GLU A 367 -31.90 -0.38 -7.13
C GLU A 367 -30.97 0.83 -7.13
N ASP A 368 -30.10 0.91 -8.14
CA ASP A 368 -29.08 1.95 -8.30
C ASP A 368 -28.15 2.12 -7.08
N ASP A 369 -28.37 3.17 -6.29
CA ASP A 369 -27.66 3.55 -5.06
C ASP A 369 -28.65 3.64 -3.87
N ARG A 370 -29.72 2.84 -3.92
CA ARG A 370 -30.86 2.93 -3.00
C ARG A 370 -31.34 1.57 -2.55
N ILE A 371 -31.80 1.54 -1.31
CA ILE A 371 -32.48 0.37 -0.75
C ILE A 371 -33.87 0.75 -0.26
N TRP A 372 -34.78 -0.20 -0.36
CA TRP A 372 -36.09 -0.13 0.28
C TRP A 372 -36.14 -1.18 1.36
N LEU A 373 -36.62 -0.79 2.54
CA LEU A 373 -36.82 -1.70 3.66
C LEU A 373 -38.30 -1.93 3.88
N GLU A 374 -38.67 -3.15 4.28
CA GLU A 374 -40.03 -3.49 4.69
C GLU A 374 -40.44 -2.65 5.92
N ASP A 375 -41.61 -2.01 5.86
CA ASP A 375 -42.20 -1.26 6.98
C ASP A 375 -43.72 -1.52 7.05
N GLY A 376 -44.13 -2.50 7.86
CA GLY A 376 -45.52 -2.91 7.99
C GLY A 376 -46.11 -3.41 6.65
N ASP A 377 -47.13 -2.71 6.14
CA ASP A 377 -47.74 -2.99 4.83
C ASP A 377 -47.10 -2.19 3.67
N GLY A 378 -45.99 -1.49 3.92
CA GLY A 378 -45.32 -0.59 2.97
C GLY A 378 -43.78 -0.72 2.96
N PHE A 379 -43.13 0.29 2.37
CA PHE A 379 -41.67 0.33 2.22
C PHE A 379 -41.12 1.70 2.59
N LEU A 380 -39.96 1.72 3.27
CA LEU A 380 -39.18 2.93 3.53
C LEU A 380 -37.98 2.96 2.59
N ARG A 381 -37.83 4.07 1.86
CA ARG A 381 -36.76 4.29 0.88
C ARG A 381 -35.60 5.03 1.52
N TYR A 382 -34.38 4.53 1.29
CA TYR A 382 -33.15 5.17 1.70
C TYR A 382 -32.18 5.27 0.53
N ASP A 383 -31.58 6.45 0.37
CA ASP A 383 -30.50 6.70 -0.57
C ASP A 383 -29.16 6.46 0.14
N LEU A 384 -28.16 5.90 -0.54
CA LEU A 384 -26.81 5.83 -0.01
C LEU A 384 -26.07 7.15 -0.24
N ALA A 385 -25.29 7.56 0.75
CA ALA A 385 -24.30 8.60 0.54
C ALA A 385 -23.22 8.06 -0.43
N SER A 386 -22.61 8.95 -1.22
CA SER A 386 -21.58 8.56 -2.20
C SER A 386 -20.34 7.93 -1.57
N ASP A 387 -20.15 8.17 -0.28
CA ASP A 387 -19.08 7.68 0.58
C ASP A 387 -19.58 6.66 1.62
N ALA A 388 -20.76 6.07 1.41
CA ALA A 388 -21.33 5.08 2.31
C ALA A 388 -20.41 3.86 2.48
N ILE A 389 -20.28 3.40 3.72
CA ILE A 389 -19.48 2.23 4.09
C ILE A 389 -20.43 1.03 4.27
N LEU A 390 -20.24 -0.03 3.48
CA LEU A 390 -21.09 -1.23 3.53
C LEU A 390 -20.29 -2.41 4.04
N VAL A 391 -20.86 -3.21 4.94
CA VAL A 391 -20.18 -4.30 5.66
C VAL A 391 -21.04 -5.56 5.67
N ASP A 392 -20.44 -6.73 5.53
CA ASP A 392 -21.04 -8.06 5.74
C ASP A 392 -20.11 -8.89 6.64
N ALA A 393 -20.58 -9.26 7.84
CA ALA A 393 -19.82 -10.04 8.80
C ALA A 393 -18.40 -9.48 9.08
N GLY A 394 -18.29 -8.15 9.21
CA GLY A 394 -17.03 -7.45 9.44
C GLY A 394 -16.13 -7.27 8.21
N ARG A 395 -16.54 -7.73 7.02
CA ARG A 395 -15.85 -7.50 5.75
C ARG A 395 -16.54 -6.34 5.00
N ARG A 396 -15.78 -5.40 4.45
CA ARG A 396 -16.36 -4.36 3.59
C ARG A 396 -16.88 -4.97 2.29
N VAL A 397 -18.06 -4.55 1.86
CA VAL A 397 -18.74 -5.02 0.66
C VAL A 397 -19.07 -3.87 -0.28
N GLU A 398 -19.24 -4.20 -1.55
CA GLU A 398 -19.76 -3.28 -2.54
C GLU A 398 -21.28 -3.24 -2.52
N PHE A 399 -21.88 -2.18 -3.06
CA PHE A 399 -23.34 -2.02 -3.04
C PHE A 399 -24.09 -3.18 -3.70
N TYR A 400 -23.54 -3.72 -4.80
CA TYR A 400 -24.14 -4.84 -5.52
C TYR A 400 -24.14 -6.16 -4.71
N GLU A 401 -23.41 -6.23 -3.60
CA GLU A 401 -23.43 -7.39 -2.71
C GLU A 401 -24.60 -7.37 -1.72
N ILE A 402 -25.31 -6.24 -1.58
CA ILE A 402 -26.57 -6.18 -0.82
C ILE A 402 -27.68 -6.83 -1.65
N ALA A 403 -28.39 -7.79 -1.07
CA ALA A 403 -29.44 -8.53 -1.73
C ALA A 403 -30.83 -8.29 -1.11
N GLU A 404 -31.88 -8.46 -1.93
CA GLU A 404 -33.24 -8.58 -1.41
C GLU A 404 -33.32 -9.73 -0.40
N GLY A 405 -33.94 -9.45 0.75
CA GLY A 405 -34.08 -10.36 1.87
C GLY A 405 -32.99 -10.23 2.94
N ASP A 406 -31.90 -9.49 2.68
CA ASP A 406 -30.87 -9.22 3.68
C ASP A 406 -31.48 -8.45 4.86
N GLN A 407 -31.07 -8.84 6.06
CA GLN A 407 -31.30 -8.03 7.25
C GLN A 407 -30.14 -7.07 7.38
N VAL A 408 -30.46 -5.78 7.52
CA VAL A 408 -29.44 -4.73 7.58
C VAL A 408 -29.62 -3.85 8.81
N ALA A 409 -28.50 -3.38 9.34
CA ALA A 409 -28.43 -2.29 10.32
C ALA A 409 -27.62 -1.15 9.69
N PHE A 410 -28.08 0.09 9.81
CA PHE A 410 -27.46 1.21 9.09
C PHE A 410 -27.59 2.54 9.84
N ALA A 411 -26.70 3.46 9.49
CA ALA A 411 -26.63 4.83 9.97
C ALA A 411 -27.07 5.80 8.88
N LEU A 412 -27.67 6.92 9.28
CA LEU A 412 -28.05 7.99 8.37
C LEU A 412 -27.25 9.27 8.65
N ASP A 413 -26.89 10.01 7.60
CA ASP A 413 -26.38 11.37 7.73
C ASP A 413 -27.47 12.38 8.12
N GLY A 414 -27.08 13.65 8.19
CA GLY A 414 -28.00 14.74 8.49
C GLY A 414 -29.09 14.99 7.46
N ASP A 415 -28.95 14.45 6.26
CA ASP A 415 -29.86 14.58 5.12
C ASP A 415 -30.71 13.31 4.93
N GLY A 416 -30.52 12.28 5.78
CA GLY A 416 -31.27 11.03 5.75
C GLY A 416 -30.73 9.98 4.79
N ARG A 417 -29.48 10.11 4.33
CA ARG A 417 -28.80 9.13 3.46
C ARG A 417 -27.98 8.14 4.27
N ILE A 418 -27.88 6.91 3.82
CA ILE A 418 -27.10 5.86 4.46
C ILE A 418 -25.61 6.18 4.37
N THR A 419 -24.93 6.31 5.50
CA THR A 419 -23.47 6.50 5.58
C THR A 419 -22.74 5.23 6.00
N TYR A 420 -23.43 4.33 6.69
CA TYR A 420 -22.92 3.05 7.10
C TYR A 420 -24.04 2.02 7.00
N LEU A 421 -23.78 0.82 6.49
CA LEU A 421 -24.71 -0.29 6.48
C LEU A 421 -23.96 -1.60 6.76
N GLU A 422 -24.50 -2.41 7.64
CA GLU A 422 -24.04 -3.76 7.96
C GLU A 422 -25.14 -4.78 7.64
N ILE A 423 -24.79 -5.82 6.89
CA ILE A 423 -25.61 -7.01 6.69
C ILE A 423 -25.49 -7.88 7.95
N VAL A 424 -26.59 -7.99 8.68
CA VAL A 424 -26.73 -8.72 9.95
C VAL A 424 -27.54 -9.98 9.70
N ARG A 425 -26.86 -11.10 9.40
CA ARG A 425 -27.48 -12.39 9.05
C ARG A 425 -28.24 -13.06 10.20
#